data_AF-A0A2V9PNB5-F1
#
_entry.id   AF-A0A2V9PNB5-F1
#
_cell.length_a   1.000
_cell.length_b   1.000
_cell.length_c   1.000
_cell.angle_alpha   90.00
_cell.angle_beta   90.00
_cell.angle_gamma   90.00
#
_symmetry.space_group_name_H-M   'P 1'
#
loop_
_entity.id
_entity.type
_entity.pdbx_description
1 polymer ?
#
loop_
_entity_poly.entity_id
_entity_poly.type
_entity_poly.pdbx_seq_one_letter_code
_entity_poly.pdbx_strand_id
1 'polypeptide(L)'
;MTRATKNDHLKQAAHNEKLAETLCKSAYVDWAVTAYFYAALHYVTAVLSLQGTVPTSHRRRDPLVQGHKQLSKIFNEYKSLDIMSRNARYFCTPIDGNDLQSSKLKFEALKAYITHSVLGMPIS
;
A
#
# COMPACT_ATOMS: atom_id res chain seq x y z
N MET A 1 -1.70 15.82 19.38
CA MET A 1 -2.03 15.33 18.03
C MET A 1 -2.89 14.09 18.15
N THR A 2 -4.11 14.11 17.60
CA THR A 2 -5.01 12.95 17.57
C THR A 2 -4.49 11.91 16.58
N ARG A 3 -4.62 10.62 16.91
CA ARG A 3 -4.20 9.52 16.05
C ARG A 3 -5.18 9.39 14.87
N ALA A 4 -4.67 9.23 13.65
CA ALA A 4 -5.50 9.05 12.46
C ALA A 4 -6.41 7.81 12.60
N THR A 5 -7.65 7.93 12.13
CA THR A 5 -8.66 6.88 12.17
C THR A 5 -8.58 5.93 10.97
N LYS A 6 -9.34 4.83 11.01
CA LYS A 6 -9.56 3.97 9.84
C LYS A 6 -9.94 4.78 8.60
N ASN A 7 -10.91 5.69 8.74
CA ASN A 7 -11.44 6.46 7.62
C ASN A 7 -10.41 7.46 7.08
N ASP A 8 -9.58 8.04 7.94
CA ASP A 8 -8.48 8.93 7.50
C ASP A 8 -7.47 8.15 6.66
N HIS A 9 -7.12 6.94 7.09
CA HIS A 9 -6.25 6.06 6.31
C HIS A 9 -6.89 5.63 4.98
N LEU A 10 -8.18 5.29 4.94
CA LEU A 10 -8.85 4.94 3.68
C LEU A 10 -8.89 6.13 2.71
N LYS A 11 -9.14 7.35 3.20
CA LYS A 11 -9.07 8.57 2.38
C LYS A 11 -7.67 8.80 1.82
N GLN A 12 -6.65 8.66 2.66
CA GLN A 12 -5.26 8.81 2.23
C GLN A 12 -4.85 7.72 1.23
N ALA A 13 -5.32 6.48 1.41
CA ALA A 13 -5.07 5.39 0.47
C ALA A 13 -5.64 5.71 -0.91
N ALA A 14 -6.90 6.14 -0.98
CA ALA A 14 -7.56 6.52 -2.23
C ALA A 14 -6.90 7.74 -2.89
N HIS A 15 -6.46 8.73 -2.10
CA HIS A 15 -5.71 9.87 -2.61
C HIS A 15 -4.40 9.45 -3.28
N ASN A 16 -3.62 8.58 -2.62
CA ASN A 16 -2.35 8.10 -3.13
C ASN A 16 -2.53 7.18 -4.35
N GLU A 17 -3.59 6.36 -4.38
CA GLU A 17 -3.94 5.54 -5.53
C GLU A 17 -4.22 6.42 -6.76
N LYS A 18 -5.05 7.46 -6.62
CA LYS A 18 -5.34 8.39 -7.71
C LYS A 18 -4.07 9.08 -8.24
N LEU A 19 -3.14 9.41 -7.34
CA LEU A 19 -1.83 9.94 -7.74
C LEU A 19 -1.05 8.89 -8.54
N ALA A 20 -0.99 7.64 -8.08
CA ALA A 20 -0.31 6.55 -8.79
C ALA A 20 -0.89 6.34 -10.21
N GLU A 21 -2.21 6.36 -10.36
CA GLU A 21 -2.91 6.24 -11.65
C GLU A 21 -2.65 7.42 -12.61
N THR A 22 -2.35 8.60 -12.05
CA THR A 22 -1.97 9.76 -12.84
C THR A 22 -0.53 9.63 -13.30
N LEU A 23 0.38 9.26 -12.39
CA LEU A 23 1.81 9.18 -12.65
C LEU A 23 2.19 7.99 -13.53
N CYS A 24 1.43 6.90 -13.51
CA CYS A 24 1.69 5.72 -14.35
C CYS A 24 1.55 6.00 -15.86
N LYS A 25 0.97 7.14 -16.23
CA LYS A 25 0.82 7.62 -17.61
C LYS A 25 1.81 8.75 -17.96
N SER A 26 2.77 9.00 -17.07
CA SER A 26 3.74 10.09 -17.18
C SER A 26 5.17 9.53 -17.23
N ALA A 27 6.16 10.43 -17.34
CA ALA A 27 7.57 10.06 -17.23
C ALA A 27 8.01 9.67 -15.80
N TYR A 28 7.17 9.90 -14.79
CA TYR A 28 7.48 9.74 -13.36
C TYR A 28 6.96 8.39 -12.80
N VAL A 29 7.25 7.30 -13.51
CA VAL A 29 6.74 5.95 -13.16
C VAL A 29 7.32 5.41 -11.85
N ASP A 30 8.51 5.86 -11.47
CA ASP A 30 9.15 5.62 -10.17
C ASP A 30 8.30 6.16 -9.00
N TRP A 31 7.74 7.35 -9.18
CA TRP A 31 6.81 7.95 -8.23
C TRP A 31 5.43 7.29 -8.28
N ALA A 32 5.01 6.75 -9.42
CA ALA A 32 3.79 5.95 -9.50
C ALA A 32 3.89 4.69 -8.61
N VAL A 33 5.00 3.94 -8.69
CA VAL A 33 5.23 2.77 -7.84
C VAL A 33 5.33 3.15 -6.36
N THR A 34 5.99 4.27 -6.05
CA THR A 34 6.04 4.80 -4.69
C THR A 34 4.64 5.15 -4.17
N ALA A 35 3.80 5.78 -4.97
CA ALA A 35 2.43 6.11 -4.59
C ALA A 35 1.57 4.86 -4.38
N TYR A 36 1.70 3.82 -5.21
CA TYR A 36 1.06 2.52 -4.98
C TYR A 36 1.45 1.90 -3.62
N PHE A 37 2.73 1.96 -3.26
CA PHE A 37 3.17 1.50 -1.95
C PHE A 37 2.52 2.29 -0.81
N TYR A 38 2.51 3.62 -0.88
CA TYR A 38 1.87 4.43 0.17
C TYR A 38 0.36 4.23 0.22
N ALA A 39 -0.31 3.95 -0.91
CA ALA A 39 -1.71 3.55 -0.92
C ALA A 39 -1.92 2.20 -0.17
N ALA A 40 -1.14 1.17 -0.51
CA ALA A 40 -1.18 -0.14 0.16
C ALA A 40 -0.90 -0.03 1.67
N LEU A 41 0.10 0.77 2.05
CA LEU A 41 0.45 1.08 3.43
C LEU A 41 -0.74 1.61 4.22
N HIS A 42 -1.51 2.53 3.62
CA HIS A 42 -2.67 3.11 4.28
C HIS A 42 -3.86 2.15 4.35
N TYR A 43 -4.09 1.31 3.33
CA TYR A 43 -5.08 0.23 3.44
C TYR A 43 -4.76 -0.74 4.58
N VAL A 44 -3.51 -1.20 4.68
CA VAL A 44 -3.02 -2.05 5.77
C VAL A 44 -3.18 -1.35 7.13
N THR A 45 -2.82 -0.07 7.20
CA THR A 45 -2.90 0.70 8.45
C THR A 45 -4.35 0.95 8.87
N ALA A 46 -5.29 1.09 7.92
CA ALA A 46 -6.72 1.18 8.22
C ALA A 46 -7.20 -0.07 8.97
N VAL A 47 -6.79 -1.28 8.55
CA VAL A 47 -7.12 -2.54 9.23
C VAL A 47 -6.48 -2.59 10.62
N LEU A 48 -5.19 -2.29 10.74
CA LEU A 48 -4.49 -2.31 12.04
C LEU A 48 -5.06 -1.28 13.04
N SER A 49 -5.54 -0.14 12.55
CA SER A 49 -6.16 0.90 13.39
C SER A 49 -7.41 0.43 14.13
N LEU A 50 -8.15 -0.53 13.56
CA LEU A 50 -9.33 -1.14 14.21
C LEU A 50 -8.97 -1.94 15.46
N GLN A 51 -7.70 -2.37 15.58
CA GLN A 51 -7.19 -3.15 16.72
C GLN A 51 -6.42 -2.27 17.71
N GLY A 52 -6.57 -0.94 17.62
CA GLY A 52 -5.83 0.01 18.46
C GLY A 52 -4.32 0.06 18.16
N THR A 53 -3.86 -0.65 17.14
CA THR A 53 -2.44 -0.80 16.80
C THR A 53 -2.13 0.00 15.54
N VAL A 54 -1.55 1.20 15.69
CA VAL A 54 -1.00 1.96 14.56
C VAL A 54 0.52 2.00 14.72
N PRO A 55 1.27 1.33 13.83
CA PRO A 55 2.73 1.34 13.88
C PRO A 55 3.27 2.73 13.59
N THR A 56 4.25 3.16 14.37
CA THR A 56 4.92 4.46 14.23
C THR A 56 6.04 4.46 13.19
N SER A 57 6.40 3.30 12.63
CA SER A 57 7.44 3.18 11.59
C SER A 57 7.25 1.94 10.72
N HIS A 58 7.84 1.95 9.53
CA HIS A 58 7.85 0.80 8.60
C HIS A 58 8.42 -0.46 9.24
N ARG A 59 9.55 -0.36 9.94
CA ARG A 59 10.20 -1.49 10.63
C ARG A 59 9.28 -2.16 11.66
N ARG A 60 8.38 -1.40 12.29
CA ARG A 60 7.40 -1.94 13.24
C ARG A 60 6.13 -2.45 12.56
N ARG A 61 5.87 -2.08 11.30
CA ARG A 61 4.68 -2.50 10.54
C ARG A 61 4.84 -3.92 10.01
N ASP A 62 5.97 -4.28 9.42
CA ASP A 62 6.13 -5.58 8.75
C ASP A 62 5.80 -6.78 9.67
N PRO A 63 6.30 -6.87 10.91
CA PRO A 63 5.95 -7.97 11.80
C PRO A 63 4.45 -8.01 12.15
N LEU A 64 3.79 -6.84 12.22
CA LEU A 64 2.36 -6.76 12.48
C LEU A 64 1.56 -7.28 11.29
N VAL A 65 1.94 -6.91 10.06
CA VAL A 65 1.28 -7.41 8.84
C VAL A 65 1.47 -8.91 8.71
N GLN A 66 2.71 -9.39 8.88
CA GLN A 66 3.06 -10.80 8.76
C GLN A 66 2.37 -11.68 9.82
N GLY A 67 2.26 -11.20 11.05
CA GLY A 67 1.61 -11.93 12.16
C GLY A 67 0.09 -11.80 12.20
N HIS A 68 -0.51 -10.89 11.43
CA HIS A 68 -1.95 -10.64 11.49
C HIS A 68 -2.75 -11.64 10.65
N LYS A 69 -3.74 -12.31 11.27
CA LYS A 69 -4.54 -13.40 10.69
C LYS A 69 -5.04 -13.17 9.26
N GLN A 70 -5.47 -11.95 8.94
CA GLN A 70 -5.96 -11.61 7.60
C GLN A 70 -4.89 -10.97 6.71
N LEU A 71 -3.95 -10.21 7.29
CA LEU A 71 -3.02 -9.40 6.49
C LEU A 71 -1.79 -10.21 6.07
N SER A 72 -1.49 -11.30 6.77
CA SER A 72 -0.44 -12.24 6.39
C SER A 72 -0.65 -12.81 4.98
N LYS A 73 -1.90 -12.91 4.53
CA LYS A 73 -2.27 -13.38 3.18
C LYS A 73 -1.86 -12.45 2.05
N ILE A 74 -1.63 -11.17 2.34
CA ILE A 74 -1.17 -10.16 1.36
C ILE A 74 0.23 -9.64 1.68
N PHE A 75 0.95 -10.31 2.59
CA PHE A 75 2.23 -9.83 3.08
C PHE A 75 3.28 -9.77 1.96
N ASN A 76 3.26 -10.74 1.05
CA ASN A 76 4.22 -10.79 -0.05
C ASN A 76 4.01 -9.63 -1.04
N GLU A 77 2.75 -9.34 -1.38
CA GLU A 77 2.36 -8.22 -2.25
C GLU A 77 2.75 -6.89 -1.60
N TYR A 78 2.37 -6.70 -0.32
CA TYR A 78 2.73 -5.52 0.46
C TYR A 78 4.25 -5.34 0.53
N LYS A 79 5.01 -6.42 0.80
CA LYS A 79 6.46 -6.35 0.96
C LYS A 79 7.16 -6.09 -0.37
N SER A 80 6.68 -6.65 -1.46
CA SER A 80 7.19 -6.37 -2.80
C SER A 80 7.03 -4.90 -3.18
N LEU A 81 5.89 -4.28 -2.83
CA LEU A 81 5.67 -2.84 -3.03
C LEU A 81 6.62 -1.98 -2.18
N ASP A 82 6.85 -2.34 -0.91
CA ASP A 82 7.83 -1.65 -0.05
C ASP A 82 9.24 -1.71 -0.66
N ILE A 83 9.67 -2.90 -1.07
CA ILE A 83 10.98 -3.11 -1.70
C ILE A 83 11.10 -2.26 -2.96
N MET A 84 10.11 -2.30 -3.86
CA MET A 84 10.20 -1.57 -5.11
C MET A 84 10.20 -0.04 -4.89
N SER A 85 9.36 0.47 -3.98
CA SER A 85 9.39 1.89 -3.61
C SER A 85 10.74 2.33 -3.04
N ARG A 86 11.40 1.46 -2.27
CA ARG A 86 12.74 1.74 -1.73
C ARG A 86 13.81 1.70 -2.82
N ASN A 87 13.74 0.74 -3.74
CA ASN A 87 14.64 0.62 -4.89
C ASN A 87 14.59 1.87 -5.76
N ALA A 88 13.39 2.32 -6.13
CA ALA A 88 13.19 3.55 -6.88
C ALA A 88 13.84 4.76 -6.19
N ARG A 89 13.59 4.96 -4.89
CA ARG A 89 13.96 6.20 -4.20
C ARG A 89 15.35 6.24 -3.60
N TYR A 90 15.78 5.16 -2.96
CA TYR A 90 17.01 5.14 -2.17
C TYR A 90 18.17 4.49 -2.91
N PHE A 91 17.88 3.63 -3.87
CA PHE A 91 18.88 2.96 -4.69
C PHE A 91 18.88 3.46 -6.13
N CYS A 92 18.04 4.46 -6.44
CA CYS A 92 17.90 5.08 -7.77
C CYS A 92 17.75 4.04 -8.89
N THR A 93 17.12 2.89 -8.58
CA THR A 93 16.91 1.83 -9.55
C THR A 93 15.89 2.30 -10.59
N PRO A 94 16.22 2.28 -11.89
CA PRO A 94 15.26 2.63 -12.94
C PRO A 94 14.05 1.71 -12.87
N ILE A 95 12.85 2.29 -12.95
CA ILE A 95 11.59 1.54 -13.01
C ILE A 95 11.18 1.44 -14.47
N ASP A 96 11.06 0.21 -14.96
CA ASP A 96 10.57 -0.06 -16.31
C ASP A 96 9.06 -0.35 -16.35
N GLY A 97 8.53 -0.65 -17.54
CA GLY A 97 7.12 -0.96 -17.72
C GLY A 97 6.67 -2.26 -17.01
N ASN A 98 7.56 -3.24 -16.88
CA ASN A 98 7.26 -4.49 -16.18
C ASN A 98 7.19 -4.25 -14.68
N ASP A 99 8.12 -3.48 -14.12
CA ASP A 99 8.12 -3.10 -12.70
C ASP A 99 6.85 -2.33 -12.33
N LEU A 100 6.46 -1.37 -13.17
CA LEU A 100 5.23 -0.60 -13.01
C LEU A 100 3.99 -1.50 -13.04
N GLN A 101 3.86 -2.34 -14.08
CA GLN A 101 2.73 -3.24 -14.23
C GLN A 101 2.65 -4.25 -13.08
N SER A 102 3.78 -4.81 -12.69
CA SER A 102 3.91 -5.78 -11.60
C SER A 102 3.59 -5.15 -10.24
N SER A 103 3.91 -3.86 -10.04
CA SER A 103 3.53 -3.10 -8.84
C SER A 103 2.03 -2.80 -8.83
N LYS A 104 1.46 -2.37 -9.95
CA LYS A 104 0.03 -2.11 -10.09
C LYS A 104 -0.81 -3.34 -9.77
N LEU A 105 -0.50 -4.50 -10.37
CA LEU A 105 -1.25 -5.74 -10.13
C LEU A 105 -1.20 -6.18 -8.66
N LYS A 106 -0.05 -6.06 -8.00
CA LYS A 106 0.08 -6.36 -6.56
C LYS A 106 -0.74 -5.42 -5.71
N PHE A 107 -0.73 -4.13 -6.05
CA PHE A 107 -1.55 -3.14 -5.36
C PHE A 107 -3.05 -3.44 -5.53
N GLU A 108 -3.51 -3.72 -6.75
CA GLU A 108 -4.91 -4.04 -7.04
C GLU A 108 -5.38 -5.29 -6.29
N ALA A 109 -4.57 -6.36 -6.29
CA ALA A 109 -4.85 -7.59 -5.54
C ALA A 109 -4.94 -7.33 -4.03
N LEU A 110 -4.00 -6.56 -3.47
CA LEU A 110 -3.99 -6.18 -2.06
C LEU A 110 -5.21 -5.32 -1.69
N LYS A 111 -5.52 -4.30 -2.50
CA LYS A 111 -6.67 -3.42 -2.31
C LYS A 111 -7.96 -4.25 -2.31
N ALA A 112 -8.19 -5.05 -3.35
CA ALA A 112 -9.38 -5.87 -3.49
C ALA A 112 -9.56 -6.83 -2.29
N TYR A 113 -8.48 -7.50 -1.86
CA TYR A 113 -8.53 -8.36 -0.69
C TYR A 113 -8.90 -7.59 0.58
N ILE A 114 -8.29 -6.44 0.84
CA ILE A 114 -8.57 -5.64 2.03
C ILE A 114 -10.00 -5.09 2.00
N THR A 115 -10.43 -4.48 0.90
CA THR A 115 -11.76 -3.85 0.80
C THR A 115 -12.86 -4.88 0.93
N HIS A 116 -12.76 -6.02 0.23
CA HIS A 116 -13.86 -7.01 0.20
C HIS A 116 -13.76 -8.04 1.31
N SER A 117 -12.60 -8.67 1.49
CA SER A 117 -12.46 -9.81 2.39
C SER A 117 -12.13 -9.42 3.84
N VAL A 118 -11.68 -8.18 4.09
CA VAL A 118 -11.32 -7.72 5.44
C VAL A 118 -12.27 -6.64 5.95
N LEU A 119 -12.60 -5.65 5.13
CA LEU A 119 -13.43 -4.51 5.53
C LEU A 119 -14.90 -4.64 5.13
N GLY A 120 -15.27 -5.62 4.29
CA GLY A 120 -16.66 -5.83 3.84
C GLY A 120 -17.22 -4.66 3.03
N MET A 121 -16.37 -3.90 2.35
CA MET A 121 -16.75 -2.79 1.48
C MET A 121 -17.26 -3.31 0.13
N PRO A 122 -18.25 -2.64 -0.49
CA PRO A 122 -18.75 -3.01 -1.82
C PRO A 122 -17.66 -2.86 -2.88
N ILE A 123 -17.81 -3.62 -3.98
CA ILE A 123 -16.97 -3.51 -5.17
C ILE A 123 -17.24 -2.16 -5.82
N SER A 124 -16.19 -1.34 -5.93
CA SER A 124 -16.19 -0.07 -6.66
C SER A 124 -15.56 -0.25 -8.02
#